data_AF-A0A9X1ZGY2-F1
#
_entry.id   AF-A0A9X1ZGY2-F1
#
_cell.length_a   1.000
_cell.length_b   1.000
_cell.length_c   1.000
_cell.angle_alpha   90.00
_cell.angle_beta   90.00
_cell.angle_gamma   90.00
#
_symmetry.space_group_name_H-M   'P 1'
#
loop_
_entity.id
_entity.type
_entity.pdbx_description
1 polymer ?
#
loop_
_entity_poly.entity_id
_entity_poly.type
_entity_poly.pdbx_seq_one_letter_code
_entity_poly.pdbx_strand_id
1 'polypeptide(L)'
;MRKLYVLSTLTAGVLLSACAAKPPIVAQNKTVVVNDQTIVFGGIYDKEKNKLQLIANGDAIMQGRFPPMTPTQHLNAKLNGMAVKGDCYFGSVLGDQGGAFGIVASIVQSTKNSTADKCDIFIDGEQKETLYF
;
A
#
# COMPACT_ATOMS: atom_id res chain seq x y z
N MET A 1 69.39 19.67 6.57
CA MET A 1 68.73 19.46 5.26
C MET A 1 68.47 17.97 5.05
N ARG A 2 67.21 17.51 5.13
CA ARG A 2 66.75 16.27 4.44
C ARG A 2 65.22 16.10 4.51
N LYS A 3 64.60 16.41 3.37
CA LYS A 3 63.49 15.76 2.64
C LYS A 3 62.18 15.39 3.38
N LEU A 4 61.11 16.10 2.99
CA LEU A 4 59.70 15.68 3.03
C LEU A 4 59.50 14.29 2.40
N TYR A 5 58.60 13.48 2.96
CA TYR A 5 57.58 12.75 2.19
C TYR A 5 56.31 12.56 3.05
N VAL A 6 55.23 13.18 2.60
CA VAL A 6 53.85 13.00 3.05
C VAL A 6 53.36 11.67 2.49
N LEU A 7 52.74 10.81 3.32
CA LEU A 7 51.96 9.68 2.80
C LEU A 7 50.67 9.51 3.61
N SER A 8 49.59 10.06 3.04
CA SER A 8 48.21 9.82 3.43
C SER A 8 47.84 8.36 3.24
N THR A 9 47.23 7.72 4.23
CA THR A 9 46.58 6.41 4.08
C THR A 9 45.07 6.58 4.18
N LEU A 10 44.41 6.39 3.03
CA LEU A 10 42.98 6.19 2.89
C LEU A 10 42.56 4.95 3.69
N THR A 11 41.60 5.08 4.61
CA THR A 11 40.80 3.94 5.08
C THR A 11 39.38 4.10 4.59
N ALA A 12 38.97 3.09 3.83
CA ALA A 12 37.75 2.98 3.04
C ALA A 12 36.47 3.21 3.85
N GLY A 13 35.64 4.14 3.38
CA GLY A 13 34.23 4.19 3.74
C GLY A 13 33.50 3.05 3.05
N VAL A 14 33.16 2.00 3.80
CA VAL A 14 32.16 1.03 3.36
C VAL A 14 30.82 1.77 3.38
N LEU A 15 30.46 2.33 2.22
CA LEU A 15 29.13 2.89 2.01
C LEU A 15 28.13 1.73 2.18
N LEU A 16 27.32 1.84 3.24
CA LEU A 16 26.12 1.04 3.42
C LEU A 16 25.22 1.27 2.21
N SER A 17 25.32 0.43 1.19
CA SER A 17 24.28 0.29 0.16
C SER A 17 23.09 -0.45 0.80
N ALA A 18 22.45 0.19 1.78
CA ALA A 18 21.22 -0.31 2.37
C ALA A 18 20.08 -0.11 1.35
N CYS A 19 19.75 -1.20 0.68
CA CYS A 19 18.51 -1.54 -0.02
C CYS A 19 17.69 -0.39 -0.63
N ALA A 20 17.73 -0.29 -1.97
CA ALA A 20 16.81 0.48 -2.80
C ALA A 20 15.39 -0.14 -2.87
N ALA A 21 14.87 -0.67 -1.76
CA ALA A 21 13.49 -1.16 -1.69
C ALA A 21 12.55 0.04 -1.63
N LYS A 22 11.54 0.07 -2.50
CA LYS A 22 10.56 1.16 -2.47
C LYS A 22 9.75 1.08 -1.18
N PRO A 23 9.60 2.17 -0.41
CA PRO A 23 8.81 2.14 0.80
C PRO A 23 7.34 1.78 0.46
N PRO A 24 6.65 1.01 1.32
CA PRO A 24 5.23 0.76 1.16
C PRO A 24 4.42 2.06 1.15
N ILE A 25 3.34 2.06 0.38
CA ILE A 25 2.38 3.15 0.31
C ILE A 25 1.46 3.07 1.53
N VAL A 26 1.25 4.18 2.23
CA VAL A 26 0.44 4.22 3.46
C VAL A 26 -0.75 5.13 3.26
N ALA A 27 -1.95 4.59 3.51
CA ALA A 27 -3.17 5.36 3.42
C ALA A 27 -3.30 6.37 4.56
N GLN A 28 -3.94 7.51 4.29
CA GLN A 28 -4.30 8.46 5.35
C GLN A 28 -5.32 7.82 6.29
N ASN A 29 -5.09 7.97 7.60
CA ASN A 29 -6.01 7.46 8.60
C ASN A 29 -7.38 8.14 8.49
N LYS A 30 -8.44 7.33 8.62
CA LYS A 30 -9.83 7.76 8.60
C LYS A 30 -10.53 7.31 9.87
N THR A 31 -11.16 8.27 10.55
CA THR A 31 -11.90 8.01 11.78
C THR A 31 -13.36 7.82 11.46
N VAL A 32 -13.92 6.70 11.90
CA VAL A 32 -15.34 6.35 11.75
C VAL A 32 -15.92 6.10 13.13
N VAL A 33 -17.12 6.63 13.38
CA VAL A 33 -17.88 6.34 14.60
C VAL A 33 -19.01 5.38 14.25
N VAL A 34 -19.04 4.21 14.89
CA VAL A 34 -20.10 3.19 14.73
C VAL A 34 -20.50 2.68 16.12
N ASN A 35 -21.80 2.70 16.43
CA ASN A 35 -22.31 2.22 17.73
C ASN A 35 -21.57 2.83 18.93
N ASP A 36 -21.33 4.15 18.89
CA ASP A 36 -20.55 4.92 19.86
C ASP A 36 -19.08 4.48 20.04
N GLN A 37 -18.58 3.58 19.19
CA GLN A 37 -17.18 3.20 19.12
C GLN A 37 -16.47 4.03 18.05
N THR A 38 -15.36 4.64 18.43
CA THR A 38 -14.47 5.33 17.47
C THR A 38 -13.45 4.34 16.94
N ILE A 39 -13.42 4.15 15.62
CA ILE A 39 -12.48 3.28 14.94
C ILE A 39 -11.63 4.12 13.97
N VAL A 40 -10.31 4.00 14.07
CA VAL A 40 -9.38 4.62 13.14
C VAL A 40 -8.91 3.59 12.13
N PHE A 41 -9.40 3.69 10.90
CA PHE A 41 -8.96 2.86 9.79
C PHE A 41 -7.72 3.44 9.11
N GLY A 42 -6.82 2.57 8.71
CA GLY A 42 -5.67 2.89 7.89
C GLY A 42 -5.31 1.71 6.99
N GLY A 43 -4.20 1.82 6.28
CA GLY A 43 -3.74 0.72 5.44
C GLY A 43 -2.32 0.91 4.94
N ILE A 44 -1.71 -0.21 4.57
CA ILE A 44 -0.38 -0.29 3.99
C ILE A 44 -0.44 -1.15 2.74
N TYR A 45 0.11 -0.65 1.64
CA TYR A 45 0.29 -1.37 0.40
C TYR A 45 1.76 -1.48 0.03
N ASP A 46 2.29 -2.69 0.08
CA ASP A 46 3.63 -3.03 -0.39
C ASP A 46 3.54 -3.42 -1.87
N LYS A 47 3.98 -2.52 -2.74
CA LYS A 47 3.92 -2.69 -4.19
C LYS A 47 4.82 -3.83 -4.67
N GLU A 48 6.01 -4.00 -4.09
CA GLU A 48 6.94 -5.06 -4.48
C GLU A 48 6.36 -6.45 -4.15
N LYS A 49 5.65 -6.54 -3.03
CA LYS A 49 4.97 -7.77 -2.62
C LYS A 49 3.52 -7.87 -3.11
N ASN A 50 3.00 -6.89 -3.86
CA ASN A 50 1.57 -6.74 -4.17
C ASN A 50 0.67 -7.00 -2.95
N LYS A 51 1.13 -6.64 -1.75
CA LYS A 51 0.51 -7.01 -0.48
C LYS A 51 -0.22 -5.81 0.10
N LEU A 52 -1.50 -5.98 0.39
CA LEU A 52 -2.34 -5.01 1.07
C LEU A 52 -2.61 -5.47 2.50
N GLN A 53 -2.52 -4.51 3.43
CA GLN A 53 -2.96 -4.67 4.81
C GLN A 53 -3.88 -3.52 5.18
N LEU A 54 -5.04 -3.84 5.75
CA LEU A 54 -5.96 -2.85 6.33
C LEU A 54 -5.83 -2.90 7.85
N ILE A 55 -5.80 -1.72 8.43
CA ILE A 55 -5.49 -1.50 9.85
C ILE A 55 -6.72 -0.87 10.50
N ALA A 56 -7.05 -1.30 11.71
CA ALA A 56 -8.00 -0.61 12.57
C ALA A 56 -7.36 -0.40 13.95
N ASN A 57 -7.42 0.84 14.45
CA ASN A 57 -6.87 1.24 15.75
C ASN A 57 -5.37 0.88 15.95
N GLY A 58 -4.61 0.83 14.84
CA GLY A 58 -3.19 0.48 14.85
C GLY A 58 -2.89 -1.00 14.59
N ASP A 59 -3.89 -1.88 14.66
CA ASP A 59 -3.74 -3.32 14.44
C ASP A 59 -4.15 -3.73 13.02
N ALA A 60 -3.38 -4.63 12.41
CA ALA A 60 -3.74 -5.20 11.11
C ALA A 60 -4.92 -6.16 11.25
N ILE A 61 -6.09 -5.78 10.71
CA ILE A 61 -7.32 -6.57 10.79
C ILE A 61 -7.58 -7.41 9.54
N MET A 62 -7.04 -6.99 8.40
CA MET A 62 -7.19 -7.71 7.13
C MET A 62 -5.88 -7.65 6.35
N GLN A 63 -5.58 -8.71 5.62
CA GLN A 63 -4.46 -8.73 4.68
C GLN A 63 -4.77 -9.60 3.47
N GLY A 64 -4.22 -9.21 2.32
CA GLY A 64 -4.31 -9.98 1.10
C GLY A 64 -3.18 -9.62 0.14
N ARG A 65 -3.06 -10.39 -0.94
CA ARG A 65 -2.12 -10.12 -2.02
C ARG A 65 -2.90 -10.03 -3.31
N PHE A 66 -2.69 -8.96 -4.08
CA PHE A 66 -3.28 -8.86 -5.41
C PHE A 66 -2.63 -9.91 -6.32
N PRO A 67 -3.44 -10.76 -6.97
CA PRO A 67 -2.94 -11.62 -8.03
C PRO A 67 -2.36 -10.76 -9.18
N PRO A 68 -1.41 -11.30 -9.96
CA PRO A 68 -0.93 -10.62 -11.16
C PRO A 68 -2.09 -10.19 -12.05
N MET A 69 -2.06 -8.94 -12.55
CA MET A 69 -3.07 -8.39 -13.47
C MET A 69 -4.50 -8.32 -12.95
N THR A 70 -4.70 -8.52 -11.64
CA THR A 70 -6.01 -8.43 -11.00
C THR A 70 -5.99 -7.27 -10.01
N PRO A 71 -6.48 -6.08 -10.38
CA PRO A 71 -6.39 -4.88 -9.54
C PRO A 71 -7.40 -4.88 -8.39
N THR A 72 -8.28 -5.87 -8.30
CA THR A 72 -9.34 -5.93 -7.31
C THR A 72 -9.01 -6.93 -6.21
N GLN A 73 -9.30 -6.56 -4.97
CA GLN A 73 -9.18 -7.44 -3.81
C GLN A 73 -10.38 -7.24 -2.89
N HIS A 74 -10.96 -8.34 -2.41
CA HIS A 74 -12.06 -8.33 -1.46
C HIS A 74 -11.58 -8.94 -0.15
N LEU A 75 -11.59 -8.13 0.91
CA LEU A 75 -11.13 -8.53 2.24
C LEU A 75 -12.32 -8.53 3.20
N ASN A 76 -12.35 -9.49 4.13
CA ASN A 76 -13.38 -9.60 5.14
C ASN A 76 -12.72 -9.89 6.50
N ALA A 77 -13.25 -9.26 7.55
CA ALA A 77 -12.86 -9.49 8.93
C ALA A 77 -14.04 -9.29 9.87
N LYS A 78 -13.83 -9.62 11.14
CA LYS A 78 -14.72 -9.22 12.23
C LYS A 78 -13.94 -8.36 13.21
N LEU A 79 -14.48 -7.20 13.56
CA LEU A 79 -13.89 -6.28 14.53
C LEU A 79 -14.93 -6.00 15.62
N ASN A 80 -14.64 -6.37 16.87
CA ASN A 80 -15.57 -6.18 18.00
C ASN A 80 -16.99 -6.70 17.75
N GLY A 81 -17.13 -7.80 16.98
CA GLY A 81 -18.42 -8.38 16.62
C GLY A 81 -19.08 -7.82 15.35
N MET A 82 -18.59 -6.69 14.83
CA MET A 82 -19.06 -6.09 13.57
C MET A 82 -18.39 -6.75 12.37
N ALA A 83 -19.14 -6.96 11.29
CA ALA A 83 -18.59 -7.46 10.04
C ALA A 83 -17.92 -6.30 9.29
N VAL A 84 -16.61 -6.37 9.09
CA VAL A 84 -15.85 -5.36 8.34
C VAL A 84 -15.43 -5.96 7.00
N LYS A 85 -15.69 -5.23 5.92
CA LYS A 85 -15.29 -5.62 4.56
C LYS A 85 -14.51 -4.49 3.91
N GLY A 86 -13.44 -4.84 3.20
CA GLY A 86 -12.70 -3.92 2.34
C GLY A 86 -12.83 -4.34 0.89
N ASP A 87 -13.46 -3.49 0.07
CA ASP A 87 -13.49 -3.65 -1.39
C ASP A 87 -12.44 -2.72 -2.00
N CYS A 88 -11.35 -3.32 -2.46
CA CYS A 88 -10.16 -2.61 -2.88
C CYS A 88 -9.95 -2.68 -4.38
N TYR A 89 -9.55 -1.56 -4.97
CA TYR A 89 -9.13 -1.43 -6.35
C TYR A 89 -7.81 -0.67 -6.41
N PHE A 90 -6.77 -1.30 -6.96
CA PHE A 90 -5.44 -0.74 -7.07
C PHE A 90 -5.05 -0.67 -8.54
N GLY A 91 -5.21 0.52 -9.13
CA GLY A 91 -4.80 0.79 -10.51
C GLY A 91 -3.29 0.58 -10.71
N SER A 92 -2.49 0.76 -9.65
CA SER A 92 -1.04 0.54 -9.69
C SER A 92 -0.64 -0.92 -9.94
N VAL A 93 -1.52 -1.90 -9.65
CA VAL A 93 -1.31 -3.31 -10.00
C VAL A 93 -1.24 -3.50 -11.51
N LEU A 94 -1.95 -2.66 -12.28
CA LEU A 94 -1.95 -2.69 -13.75
C LEU A 94 -0.87 -1.78 -14.36
N GLY A 95 -0.51 -0.69 -13.67
CA GLY A 95 0.38 0.36 -14.19
C GLY A 95 1.87 -0.01 -14.27
N ASP A 96 2.32 -1.07 -13.60
CA ASP A 96 3.75 -1.46 -13.59
C ASP A 96 4.18 -2.30 -14.80
N GLN A 97 3.25 -2.65 -15.71
CA GLN A 97 3.56 -3.43 -16.92
C GLN A 97 3.41 -2.56 -18.18
N GLY A 98 4.53 -1.98 -18.64
CA GLY A 98 4.58 -1.34 -19.96
C GLY A 98 4.28 -2.30 -21.12
N GLY A 99 3.96 -1.76 -22.30
CA GLY A 99 3.69 -2.53 -23.53
C GLY A 99 2.19 -2.83 -23.76
N ALA A 100 1.86 -3.97 -24.35
CA ALA A 100 0.47 -4.38 -24.64
C ALA A 100 -0.43 -4.38 -23.38
N PHE A 101 0.16 -4.49 -22.20
CA PHE A 101 -0.51 -4.44 -20.90
C PHE A 101 -0.90 -3.02 -20.46
N GLY A 102 -0.21 -1.99 -20.94
CA GLY A 102 -0.62 -0.60 -20.77
C GLY A 102 -1.94 -0.28 -21.48
N ILE A 103 -2.23 -0.97 -22.59
CA ILE A 103 -3.52 -0.85 -23.29
C ILE A 103 -4.65 -1.47 -22.46
N VAL A 104 -4.43 -2.65 -21.86
CA VAL A 104 -5.41 -3.30 -20.96
C VAL A 104 -5.62 -2.46 -19.69
N ALA A 105 -4.55 -1.93 -19.11
CA ALA A 105 -4.61 -1.00 -17.99
C ALA A 105 -5.46 0.24 -18.34
N SER A 106 -5.28 0.80 -19.53
CA SER A 106 -6.04 1.95 -20.03
C SER A 106 -7.52 1.64 -20.17
N ILE A 107 -7.89 0.45 -20.69
CA ILE A 107 -9.28 0.02 -20.87
C ILE A 107 -9.97 -0.22 -19.53
N VAL A 108 -9.29 -0.88 -18.58
CA VAL A 108 -9.86 -1.13 -17.25
C VAL A 108 -9.98 0.19 -16.46
N GLN A 109 -8.97 1.04 -16.53
CA GLN A 109 -8.97 2.36 -15.89
C GLN A 109 -10.01 3.31 -16.52
N SER A 110 -10.22 3.27 -17.85
CA SER A 110 -11.25 4.06 -18.53
C SER A 110 -12.65 3.57 -18.18
N THR A 111 -12.84 2.26 -17.98
CA THR A 111 -14.13 1.67 -17.59
C THR A 111 -14.46 1.93 -16.11
N LYS A 112 -13.46 1.95 -15.22
CA LYS A 112 -13.62 2.28 -13.80
C LYS A 112 -13.55 3.78 -13.49
N ASN A 113 -13.20 4.61 -14.48
CA ASN A 113 -12.94 6.05 -14.38
C ASN A 113 -12.01 6.44 -13.20
N SER A 114 -11.09 5.55 -12.84
CA SER A 114 -10.18 5.76 -11.72
C SER A 114 -8.89 4.98 -11.91
N THR A 115 -7.77 5.69 -11.78
CA THR A 115 -6.42 5.15 -11.70
C THR A 115 -5.92 5.06 -10.25
N ALA A 116 -6.74 5.52 -9.30
CA ALA A 116 -6.36 5.65 -7.91
C ALA A 116 -6.37 4.29 -7.21
N ASP A 117 -5.42 4.11 -6.30
CA ASP A 117 -5.38 3.00 -5.38
C ASP A 117 -6.29 3.32 -4.19
N LYS A 118 -7.34 2.52 -4.00
CA LYS A 118 -8.32 2.76 -2.95
C LYS A 118 -8.92 1.49 -2.39
N CYS A 119 -9.45 1.61 -1.17
CA CYS A 119 -10.27 0.61 -0.52
C CYS A 119 -11.51 1.25 0.07
N ASP A 120 -12.68 0.81 -0.39
CA ASP A 120 -13.96 1.16 0.19
C ASP A 120 -14.20 0.25 1.41
N ILE A 121 -14.37 0.84 2.59
CA ILE A 121 -14.55 0.16 3.87
C ILE A 121 -16.04 0.10 4.20
N PHE A 122 -16.52 -1.11 4.44
CA PHE A 122 -17.89 -1.41 4.82
C PHE A 122 -17.94 -1.98 6.22
N ILE A 123 -18.91 -1.53 7.00
CA ILE A 123 -19.20 -2.07 8.33
C ILE A 123 -20.67 -2.49 8.32
N ASP A 124 -20.93 -3.76 8.63
CA ASP A 124 -22.25 -4.38 8.63
C ASP A 124 -23.03 -4.15 7.31
N GLY A 125 -22.29 -4.11 6.19
CA GLY A 125 -22.83 -3.96 4.83
C GLY A 125 -22.99 -2.52 4.36
N GLU A 126 -22.76 -1.52 5.20
CA GLU A 126 -22.84 -0.10 4.84
C GLU A 126 -21.43 0.46 4.58
N GLN A 127 -21.25 1.16 3.46
CA GLN A 127 -19.98 1.86 3.19
C GLN A 127 -19.82 3.02 4.18
N LYS A 128 -18.75 3.00 4.97
CA LYS A 128 -18.47 4.05 5.95
C LYS A 128 -17.39 5.01 5.50
N GLU A 129 -16.36 4.52 4.82
CA GLU A 129 -15.27 5.36 4.35
C GLU A 129 -14.54 4.79 3.14
N THR A 130 -13.71 5.62 2.50
CA THR A 130 -12.76 5.19 1.47
C THR A 130 -11.34 5.57 1.87
N LEU A 131 -10.47 4.56 1.96
CA LEU A 131 -9.04 4.74 2.13
C LEU A 131 -8.39 4.94 0.76
N TYR A 132 -7.59 5.99 0.61
CA TYR A 132 -6.76 6.24 -0.57
C TYR A 132 -5.31 5.97 -0.23
N PHE A 133 -4.62 5.29 -1.15
CA PHE A 133 -3.23 4.89 -1.05
C PHE A 133 -2.41 5.68 -2.06
#